data_AF-A0A960SYN6-F1
#
_entry.id   AF-A0A960SYN6-F1
#
_cell.length_a   1.000
_cell.length_b   1.000
_cell.length_c   1.000
_cell.angle_alpha   90.00
_cell.angle_beta   90.00
_cell.angle_gamma   90.00
#
_symmetry.space_group_name_H-M   'P 1'
#
loop_
_entity.id
_entity.type
_entity.pdbx_description
1 polymer ?
#
loop_
_entity_poly.entity_id
_entity_poly.type
_entity_poly.pdbx_seq_one_letter_code
_entity_poly.pdbx_strand_id
1 'polypeptide(L)'
;MKPAVAALVVFLSAQTGFSAEEKGIPYNTINLSMKVLKSEKVDGQKCVPWYVKSKKDGVPLDPDKARFRVRTWDGDEHPLKIEPLAGIPKDRLSDADKKRMDEGYTHLLWIPKSKKEFMDGDIVHSFGKDSVEMVQGRAISGKIP
;
A
#
# COMPACT_ATOMS: atom_id res chain seq x y z
N MET A 1 2.28 -8.77 -50.36
CA MET A 1 2.24 -7.66 -49.39
C MET A 1 1.28 -8.04 -48.28
N LYS A 2 1.77 -8.18 -47.04
CA LYS A 2 0.98 -8.39 -45.82
C LYS A 2 1.61 -7.47 -44.77
N PRO A 3 0.88 -6.56 -44.10
CA PRO A 3 1.47 -5.87 -42.96
C PRO A 3 1.47 -6.83 -41.78
N ALA A 4 2.67 -7.12 -41.27
CA ALA A 4 2.86 -7.76 -39.98
C ALA A 4 2.39 -6.79 -38.91
N VAL A 5 1.34 -7.16 -38.16
CA VAL A 5 0.87 -6.42 -37.00
C VAL A 5 1.91 -6.61 -35.90
N ALA A 6 2.69 -5.57 -35.65
CA ALA A 6 3.60 -5.51 -34.52
C ALA A 6 2.79 -5.54 -33.22
N ALA A 7 2.91 -6.62 -32.47
CA ALA A 7 2.40 -6.71 -31.11
C ALA A 7 3.23 -5.79 -30.21
N LEU A 8 2.69 -4.60 -29.94
CA LEU A 8 3.23 -3.69 -28.94
C LEU A 8 2.95 -4.27 -27.55
N VAL A 9 3.89 -5.05 -27.03
CA VAL A 9 3.89 -5.48 -25.64
C VAL A 9 4.28 -4.26 -24.79
N VAL A 10 3.26 -3.57 -24.28
CA VAL A 10 3.45 -2.47 -23.31
C VAL A 10 3.89 -3.09 -21.99
N PHE A 11 5.20 -3.15 -21.77
CA PHE A 11 5.79 -3.37 -20.45
C PHE A 11 5.55 -2.12 -19.61
N LEU A 12 4.44 -2.09 -18.87
CA LEU A 12 4.21 -1.11 -17.80
C LEU A 12 5.05 -1.52 -16.58
N SER A 13 6.35 -1.26 -16.63
CA SER A 13 7.19 -1.18 -15.44
C SER A 13 6.85 0.13 -14.72
N ALA A 14 5.81 0.11 -13.89
CA ALA A 14 5.53 1.19 -12.94
C ALA A 14 6.60 1.16 -11.81
N GLN A 15 7.83 1.58 -12.13
CA GLN A 15 8.80 2.04 -11.14
C GLN A 15 8.31 3.39 -10.63
N THR A 16 7.34 3.35 -9.73
CA THR A 16 6.84 4.54 -9.08
C THR A 16 7.76 4.88 -7.91
N GLY A 17 8.88 5.54 -8.24
CA GLY A 17 9.64 6.31 -7.26
C GLY A 17 8.86 7.55 -6.88
N PHE A 18 7.79 7.40 -6.08
CA PHE A 18 7.08 8.55 -5.51
C PHE A 18 7.97 9.18 -4.43
N SER A 19 8.63 10.27 -4.81
CA SER A 19 9.25 11.19 -3.86
C SER A 19 8.14 12.03 -3.23
N ALA A 20 7.76 11.67 -2.00
CA ALA A 20 6.75 12.36 -1.21
C ALA A 20 7.26 13.75 -0.77
N GLU A 21 7.12 14.77 -1.62
CA GLU A 21 7.18 16.18 -1.21
C GLU A 21 5.81 16.65 -0.77
N GLU A 22 5.50 16.61 0.54
CA GLU A 22 4.28 17.13 1.21
C GLU A 22 2.90 16.64 0.72
N LYS A 23 2.77 16.33 -0.56
CA LYS A 23 1.62 15.74 -1.23
C LYS A 23 1.73 14.25 -1.00
N GLY A 24 0.80 13.73 -0.22
CA GLY A 24 0.69 12.29 0.00
C GLY A 24 0.46 11.54 -1.31
N ILE A 25 0.34 10.22 -1.22
CA ILE A 25 -0.02 9.41 -2.38
C ILE A 25 -1.52 9.61 -2.62
N PRO A 26 -1.96 10.13 -3.78
CA PRO A 26 -3.38 10.35 -4.02
C PRO A 26 -4.14 9.06 -3.88
N TYR A 27 -5.17 9.05 -3.03
CA TYR A 27 -5.94 7.86 -2.72
C TYR A 27 -6.58 7.28 -3.99
N ASN A 28 -6.98 8.14 -4.93
CA ASN A 28 -7.55 7.69 -6.20
C ASN A 28 -6.55 6.89 -7.06
N THR A 29 -5.25 7.24 -7.03
CA THR A 29 -4.19 6.48 -7.72
C THR A 29 -4.13 5.06 -7.18
N ILE A 30 -4.22 4.91 -5.86
CA ILE A 30 -4.27 3.61 -5.19
C ILE A 30 -5.58 2.89 -5.54
N ASN A 31 -6.72 3.57 -5.47
CA ASN A 31 -8.05 3.03 -5.73
C ASN A 31 -8.20 2.43 -7.14
N LEU A 32 -7.57 3.02 -8.16
CA LEU A 32 -7.51 2.44 -9.50
C LEU A 32 -6.84 1.05 -9.49
N SER A 33 -5.74 0.92 -8.75
CA SER A 33 -5.06 -0.35 -8.53
C SER A 33 -5.85 -1.31 -7.64
N MET A 34 -6.72 -0.82 -6.75
CA MET A 34 -7.55 -1.64 -5.83
C MET A 34 -8.62 -2.48 -6.51
N LYS A 35 -9.08 -2.12 -7.72
CA LYS A 35 -10.17 -2.82 -8.40
C LYS A 35 -9.86 -4.30 -8.65
N VAL A 36 -8.59 -4.62 -8.88
CA VAL A 36 -8.10 -5.98 -9.14
C VAL A 36 -7.49 -6.66 -7.91
N LEU A 37 -7.32 -5.93 -6.80
CA LEU A 37 -6.74 -6.48 -5.58
C LEU A 37 -7.76 -7.20 -4.73
N LYS A 38 -7.32 -8.33 -4.16
CA LYS A 38 -8.01 -8.99 -3.05
C LYS A 38 -8.08 -8.04 -1.85
N SER A 39 -9.26 -7.89 -1.28
CA SER A 39 -9.50 -7.08 -0.09
C SER A 39 -9.85 -7.97 1.08
N GLU A 40 -9.42 -7.58 2.28
CA GLU A 40 -9.80 -8.22 3.53
C GLU A 40 -10.74 -7.32 4.33
N LYS A 41 -11.58 -7.90 5.19
CA LYS A 41 -12.40 -7.13 6.12
C LYS A 41 -11.59 -6.85 7.38
N VAL A 42 -11.20 -5.60 7.58
CA VAL A 42 -10.45 -5.11 8.75
C VAL A 42 -11.34 -4.09 9.46
N ASP A 43 -11.60 -4.31 10.75
CA ASP A 43 -12.43 -3.45 11.60
C ASP A 43 -13.80 -3.09 10.98
N GLY A 44 -14.45 -4.08 10.35
CA GLY A 44 -15.75 -3.90 9.72
C GLY A 44 -15.70 -3.40 8.27
N GLN A 45 -14.54 -2.94 7.79
CA GLN A 45 -14.37 -2.30 6.49
C GLN A 45 -13.54 -3.16 5.52
N LYS A 46 -13.90 -3.17 4.23
CA LYS A 46 -13.04 -3.78 3.19
C LYS A 46 -11.80 -2.91 2.99
N CYS A 47 -10.61 -3.48 3.16
CA CYS A 47 -9.32 -2.82 2.99
C CYS A 47 -8.43 -3.63 2.03
N VAL A 48 -7.50 -2.94 1.36
CA VAL A 48 -6.43 -3.56 0.57
C VAL A 48 -5.11 -3.47 1.33
N PRO A 49 -4.26 -4.50 1.25
CA PRO A 49 -2.95 -4.48 1.89
C PRO A 49 -1.91 -3.75 1.05
N TRP A 50 -1.06 -2.97 1.73
CA TRP A 50 0.14 -2.33 1.18
C TRP A 50 1.33 -2.63 2.08
N TYR A 51 2.43 -3.12 1.51
CA TYR A 51 3.64 -3.38 2.27
C TYR A 51 4.42 -2.10 2.48
N VAL A 52 4.97 -1.93 3.67
CA VAL A 52 5.69 -0.71 4.07
C VAL A 52 7.04 -1.07 4.69
N LYS A 53 8.08 -0.33 4.31
CA LYS A 53 9.38 -0.31 4.99
C LYS A 53 9.92 1.09 5.14
N SER A 54 10.84 1.24 6.11
CA SER A 54 11.73 2.39 6.14
C SER A 54 12.74 2.27 4.99
N LYS A 55 12.96 3.37 4.27
CA LYS A 55 14.07 3.53 3.32
C LYS A 55 15.39 3.86 4.00
N LYS A 56 15.33 4.35 5.25
CA LYS A 56 16.53 4.69 6.00
C LYS A 56 17.10 3.42 6.64
N ASP A 57 18.28 3.03 6.18
CA ASP A 57 19.00 1.90 6.74
C ASP A 57 19.18 2.03 8.25
N GLY A 58 18.86 0.95 8.97
CA GLY A 58 18.96 0.89 10.43
C GLY A 58 17.90 1.67 11.21
N VAL A 59 16.96 2.36 10.55
CA VAL A 59 15.84 3.04 11.21
C VAL A 59 14.59 2.17 11.15
N PRO A 60 14.12 1.59 12.27
CA PRO A 60 12.91 0.81 12.27
C PRO A 60 11.70 1.69 11.98
N LEU A 61 10.75 1.16 11.19
CA LEU A 61 9.46 1.79 11.00
C LEU A 61 8.67 1.61 12.30
N ASP A 62 8.43 2.73 12.99
CA ASP A 62 7.59 2.80 14.18
C ASP A 62 6.20 3.32 13.77
N PRO A 63 5.17 2.46 13.74
CA PRO A 63 3.81 2.81 13.32
C PRO A 63 3.22 4.04 14.03
N ASP A 64 3.47 4.16 15.33
CA ASP A 64 2.90 5.21 16.18
C ASP A 64 3.53 6.56 15.83
N LYS A 65 4.81 6.57 15.45
CA LYS A 65 5.49 7.77 14.92
C LYS A 65 5.13 8.05 13.47
N ALA A 66 4.88 7.00 12.69
CA ALA A 66 4.55 7.10 11.27
C ALA A 66 3.23 7.84 11.05
N ARG A 67 2.22 7.59 11.92
CA ARG A 67 0.89 8.23 11.85
C ARG A 67 0.32 8.23 10.42
N PHE A 68 0.28 7.08 9.78
CA PHE A 68 -0.33 6.94 8.46
C PHE A 68 -1.80 7.33 8.52
N ARG A 69 -2.24 8.16 7.58
CA ARG A 69 -3.60 8.70 7.52
C ARG A 69 -3.99 9.09 6.11
N VAL A 70 -5.28 9.10 5.84
CA VAL A 70 -5.83 9.80 4.66
C VAL A 70 -6.17 11.21 5.10
N ARG A 71 -5.65 12.20 4.39
CA ARG A 71 -6.05 13.60 4.54
C ARG A 71 -6.99 13.95 3.39
N THR A 72 -8.23 14.30 3.69
CA THR A 72 -9.21 14.74 2.68
C THR A 72 -8.95 16.18 2.27
N TRP A 73 -9.60 16.66 1.19
CA TRP A 73 -9.51 18.06 0.77
C TRP A 73 -10.00 19.04 1.84
N ASP A 74 -11.02 18.63 2.61
CA ASP A 74 -11.59 19.41 3.72
C ASP A 74 -10.63 19.51 4.92
N GLY A 75 -9.48 18.83 4.88
CA GLY A 75 -8.47 18.82 5.93
C GLY A 75 -8.69 17.76 7.00
N ASP A 76 -9.73 16.94 6.88
CA ASP A 76 -10.00 15.85 7.81
C ASP A 76 -8.93 14.76 7.69
N GLU A 77 -8.43 14.30 8.84
CA GLU A 77 -7.42 13.24 8.92
C GLU A 77 -8.03 11.95 9.46
N HIS A 78 -8.03 10.91 8.63
CA HIS A 78 -8.53 9.59 8.99
C HIS A 78 -7.37 8.62 9.17
N PRO A 79 -7.14 8.09 10.39
CA PRO A 79 -6.03 7.19 10.64
C PRO A 79 -6.19 5.89 9.84
N LEU A 80 -5.06 5.41 9.31
CA LEU A 80 -4.97 4.12 8.64
C LEU A 80 -4.40 3.08 9.59
N LYS A 81 -4.93 1.86 9.50
CA LYS A 81 -4.43 0.74 10.31
C LYS A 81 -3.15 0.20 9.70
N ILE A 82 -2.17 -0.07 10.56
CA ILE A 82 -0.87 -0.62 10.19
C ILE A 82 -0.51 -1.72 11.18
N GLU A 83 -0.01 -2.84 10.67
CA GLU A 83 0.31 -4.02 11.48
C GLU A 83 1.71 -4.55 11.10
N PRO A 84 2.52 -5.02 12.06
CA PRO A 84 3.82 -5.60 11.77
C PRO A 84 3.65 -6.97 11.09
N LEU A 85 4.37 -7.19 9.98
CA LEU A 85 4.37 -8.48 9.27
C LEU A 85 4.85 -9.62 10.17
N ALA A 86 5.82 -9.36 11.03
CA ALA A 86 6.33 -10.32 12.01
C ALA A 86 5.27 -10.76 13.04
N GLY A 87 4.22 -9.97 13.24
CA GLY A 87 3.11 -10.28 14.15
C GLY A 87 1.99 -11.10 13.49
N ILE A 88 2.03 -11.33 12.17
CA ILE A 88 1.00 -12.07 11.45
C ILE A 88 1.29 -13.58 11.58
N PRO A 89 0.30 -14.40 11.98
CA PRO A 89 0.45 -15.85 12.05
C PRO A 89 0.95 -16.45 10.72
N LYS A 90 1.91 -17.39 10.81
CA LYS A 90 2.59 -17.95 9.62
C LYS A 90 1.65 -18.66 8.63
N ASP A 91 0.56 -19.21 9.13
CA ASP A 91 -0.50 -19.85 8.35
C ASP A 91 -1.37 -18.85 7.55
N ARG A 92 -1.32 -17.57 7.92
CA ARG A 92 -1.94 -16.46 7.19
C ARG A 92 -1.01 -15.77 6.20
N LEU A 93 0.30 -16.01 6.29
CA LEU A 93 1.29 -15.45 5.39
C LEU A 93 1.31 -16.23 4.07
N SER A 94 0.97 -15.55 2.98
CA SER A 94 1.15 -16.07 1.63
C SER A 94 2.64 -16.09 1.24
N ASP A 95 2.98 -16.80 0.17
CA ASP A 95 4.35 -16.78 -0.37
C ASP A 95 4.74 -15.38 -0.87
N ALA A 96 3.76 -14.56 -1.27
CA ALA A 96 4.00 -13.16 -1.59
C ALA A 96 4.42 -12.37 -0.34
N ASP A 97 3.77 -12.59 0.81
CA ASP A 97 4.13 -11.92 2.07
C ASP A 97 5.55 -12.29 2.50
N LYS A 98 5.90 -13.58 2.44
CA LYS A 98 7.25 -14.08 2.76
C LYS A 98 8.30 -13.42 1.88
N LYS A 99 8.07 -13.39 0.56
CA LYS A 99 8.97 -12.72 -0.38
C LYS A 99 9.16 -11.24 -0.04
N ARG A 100 8.10 -10.54 0.39
CA ARG A 100 8.21 -9.13 0.79
C ARG A 100 8.97 -8.95 2.10
N MET A 101 8.81 -9.88 3.05
CA MET A 101 9.65 -9.88 4.26
C MET A 101 11.13 -10.04 3.89
N ASP A 102 11.47 -10.91 2.94
CA ASP A 102 12.84 -11.09 2.45
C ASP A 102 13.38 -9.83 1.72
N GLU A 103 12.51 -9.05 1.08
CA GLU A 103 12.82 -7.75 0.46
C GLU A 103 12.91 -6.58 1.48
N GLY A 104 12.78 -6.88 2.78
CA GLY A 104 12.91 -5.92 3.87
C GLY A 104 11.62 -5.16 4.21
N TYR A 105 10.45 -5.57 3.69
CA TYR A 105 9.18 -5.02 4.14
C TYR A 105 8.85 -5.50 5.56
N THR A 106 8.42 -4.57 6.40
CA THR A 106 8.24 -4.82 7.85
C THR A 106 6.80 -4.74 8.30
N HIS A 107 5.94 -4.01 7.56
CA HIS A 107 4.57 -3.74 7.95
C HIS A 107 3.58 -3.89 6.80
N LEU A 108 2.31 -4.13 7.15
CA LEU A 108 1.15 -3.99 6.29
C LEU A 108 0.34 -2.77 6.68
N LEU A 109 0.17 -1.86 5.74
CA LEU A 109 -0.79 -0.76 5.80
C LEU A 109 -2.10 -1.18 5.15
N TRP A 110 -3.19 -1.02 5.88
CA TRP A 110 -4.53 -1.35 5.43
C TRP A 110 -5.24 -0.12 4.91
N ILE A 111 -5.44 -0.09 3.61
CA ILE A 111 -6.09 1.05 2.95
C ILE A 111 -7.53 0.66 2.63
N PRO A 112 -8.54 1.32 3.24
CA PRO A 112 -9.93 1.28 2.83
C PRO A 112 -10.15 1.11 1.33
N LYS A 113 -11.00 0.16 0.93
CA LYS A 113 -11.42 -0.05 -0.45
C LYS A 113 -12.72 0.72 -0.69
N SER A 114 -12.68 1.69 -1.61
CA SER A 114 -13.86 2.42 -2.10
C SER A 114 -14.61 3.22 -1.03
N LYS A 115 -13.88 3.92 -0.14
CA LYS A 115 -14.47 4.92 0.78
C LYS A 115 -14.64 6.24 0.01
N LYS A 116 -15.88 6.62 -0.30
CA LYS A 116 -16.17 7.77 -1.20
C LYS A 116 -15.57 9.08 -0.69
N GLU A 117 -15.61 9.30 0.62
CA GLU A 117 -15.02 10.45 1.33
C GLU A 117 -13.48 10.53 1.20
N PHE A 118 -12.80 9.50 0.71
CA PHE A 118 -11.35 9.51 0.54
C PHE A 118 -10.91 9.72 -0.91
N MET A 119 -11.85 9.79 -1.86
CA MET A 119 -11.53 9.77 -3.29
C MET A 119 -10.73 10.98 -3.77
N ASP A 120 -10.86 12.10 -3.08
CA ASP A 120 -10.14 13.35 -3.26
C ASP A 120 -8.96 13.53 -2.29
N GLY A 121 -8.77 12.59 -1.36
CA GLY A 121 -7.75 12.66 -0.34
C GLY A 121 -6.40 12.08 -0.74
N ASP A 122 -5.40 12.37 0.09
CA ASP A 122 -4.04 11.89 -0.03
C ASP A 122 -3.64 11.03 1.16
N ILE A 123 -2.89 9.95 0.92
CA ILE A 123 -2.30 9.15 1.98
C ILE A 123 -0.99 9.81 2.42
N VAL A 124 -0.97 10.26 3.66
CA VAL A 124 0.15 11.00 4.25
C VAL A 124 0.68 10.28 5.50
N HIS A 125 1.92 10.61 5.88
CA HIS A 125 2.56 10.12 7.09
C HIS A 125 3.45 11.20 7.70
N SER A 126 3.80 11.05 8.97
CA SER A 126 4.61 12.01 9.74
C SER A 126 6.12 11.80 9.64
N PHE A 127 6.60 10.71 9.04
CA PHE A 127 8.04 10.59 8.79
C PHE A 127 8.55 11.64 7.79
N GLY A 128 9.84 11.96 7.89
CA GLY A 128 10.51 12.88 6.97
C GLY A 128 10.40 12.43 5.50
N LYS A 129 10.60 13.37 4.58
CA LYS A 129 10.57 13.10 3.14
C LYS A 129 11.43 11.89 2.76
N ASP A 130 10.90 11.06 1.85
CA ASP A 130 11.57 9.89 1.27
C ASP A 130 12.09 8.86 2.29
N SER A 131 11.44 8.78 3.46
CA SER A 131 11.81 7.86 4.53
C SER A 131 11.08 6.53 4.47
N VAL A 132 10.00 6.44 3.70
CA VAL A 132 9.14 5.27 3.62
C VAL A 132 9.03 4.81 2.18
N GLU A 133 9.09 3.50 2.00
CA GLU A 133 8.74 2.84 0.75
C GLU A 133 7.44 2.06 0.93
N MET A 134 6.53 2.21 -0.02
CA MET A 134 5.26 1.52 -0.04
C MET A 134 5.10 0.76 -1.35
N VAL A 135 4.73 -0.52 -1.26
CA VAL A 135 4.45 -1.34 -2.44
C VAL A 135 3.13 -2.07 -2.28
N GLN A 136 2.38 -2.10 -3.38
CA GLN A 136 1.08 -2.75 -3.46
C GLN A 136 1.15 -4.24 -3.05
N GLY A 137 0.26 -4.64 -2.14
CA GLY A 137 0.07 -6.04 -1.77
C GLY A 137 -0.64 -6.83 -2.86
N ARG A 138 -0.19 -8.06 -3.17
CA ARG A 138 -0.78 -8.89 -4.23
C ARG A 138 -1.91 -9.80 -3.74
N ALA A 139 -1.81 -10.35 -2.54
CA ALA A 139 -2.87 -11.13 -1.91
C ALA A 139 -2.44 -11.50 -0.50
N ILE A 140 -3.28 -11.23 0.50
CA ILE A 140 -3.27 -12.06 1.70
C ILE A 140 -4.07 -13.30 1.33
N SER A 141 -3.52 -14.49 1.62
CA SER A 141 -4.22 -15.74 1.40
C SER A 141 -5.40 -15.81 2.37
N GLY A 142 -6.57 -15.37 1.93
CA GLY A 142 -7.79 -15.54 2.69
C GLY A 142 -8.15 -17.02 2.80
N LYS A 143 -7.85 -17.63 3.94
CA LYS A 143 -8.82 -18.53 4.60
C LYS A 143 -9.41 -17.73 5.76
N ILE A 144 -10.65 -17.33 5.59
CA ILE A 144 -11.49 -16.77 6.64
C ILE A 144 -12.08 -17.99 7.38
N PRO A 145 -11.94 -18.14 8.71
CA PRO A 145 -12.78 -19.04 9.49
C PRO A 145 -14.23 -18.53 9.54
#